data_AF-A0A2Z6MGP5-F1
#
_entry.id   AF-A0A2Z6MGP5-F1
#
_cell.length_a   1.000
_cell.length_b   1.000
_cell.length_c   1.000
_cell.angle_alpha   90.00
_cell.angle_beta   90.00
_cell.angle_gamma   90.00
#
_symmetry.space_group_name_H-M   'P 1'
#
loop_
_entity.id
_entity.type
_entity.pdbx_description
1 polymer ?
#
loop_
_entity_poly.entity_id
_entity_poly.type
_entity_poly.pdbx_seq_one_letter_code
_entity_poly.pdbx_strand_id
1 'polypeptide(L)'
;MFYEKAISAWREGTAYSRVQLVVQYFQSVEGFTEAEVIRKLPGTSNDDKSPLDWIMKLFGLFSGSDPFYAVIAYRNFKPIYYD
;
A
#
# COMPACT_ATOMS: atom_id res chain seq x y z
N MET A 1 -1.91 -28.60 1.82
CA MET A 1 -2.41 -28.14 0.50
C MET A 1 -1.73 -26.83 0.08
N PHE A 2 -1.85 -26.40 -1.18
CA PHE A 2 -1.29 -25.12 -1.65
C PHE A 2 -1.96 -23.90 -0.99
N TYR A 3 -3.29 -23.90 -0.86
CA TYR A 3 -4.05 -22.80 -0.26
C TYR A 3 -3.69 -22.52 1.20
N GLU A 4 -3.51 -23.55 2.01
CA GLU A 4 -3.09 -23.40 3.42
C GLU A 4 -1.74 -22.69 3.55
N LYS A 5 -0.79 -23.05 2.68
CA LYS A 5 0.53 -22.39 2.63
C LYS A 5 0.43 -20.94 2.17
N ALA A 6 -0.44 -20.65 1.20
CA ALA A 6 -0.68 -19.28 0.74
C ALA A 6 -1.32 -18.41 1.85
N ILE A 7 -2.28 -18.97 2.61
CA ILE A 7 -2.92 -18.28 3.73
C ILE A 7 -1.92 -18.01 4.86
N SER A 8 -1.10 -19.00 5.22
CA SER A 8 -0.03 -18.83 6.23
C SER A 8 0.98 -17.77 5.78
N ALA A 9 1.47 -17.84 4.54
CA ALA A 9 2.40 -16.84 4.00
C ALA A 9 1.83 -15.41 3.98
N TRP A 10 0.52 -15.26 3.74
CA TRP A 10 -0.16 -13.97 3.83
C TRP A 10 -0.25 -13.46 5.27
N ARG A 11 -0.66 -14.31 6.21
CA ARG A 11 -0.83 -13.94 7.63
C ARG A 11 0.48 -13.63 8.33
N GLU A 12 1.51 -14.41 8.06
CA GLU A 12 2.83 -14.30 8.68
C GLU A 12 3.74 -13.30 7.95
N GLY A 13 3.31 -12.81 6.78
CA GLY A 13 4.03 -11.84 5.98
C GLY A 13 4.13 -10.46 6.64
N THR A 14 5.14 -9.69 6.26
CA THR A 14 5.22 -8.25 6.54
C THR A 14 4.28 -7.48 5.60
N ALA A 15 4.02 -6.20 5.90
CA ALA A 15 3.27 -5.36 4.97
C ALA A 15 3.95 -5.30 3.58
N TYR A 16 5.28 -5.25 3.56
CA TYR A 16 6.06 -5.31 2.32
C TYR A 16 5.86 -6.62 1.56
N SER A 17 5.96 -7.77 2.24
CA SER A 17 5.83 -9.06 1.56
C SER A 17 4.43 -9.27 1.01
N ARG A 18 3.38 -8.84 1.72
CA ARG A 18 2.00 -8.87 1.23
C ARG A 18 1.81 -8.02 -0.03
N VAL A 19 2.38 -6.82 -0.06
CA VAL A 19 2.34 -5.94 -1.25
C VAL A 19 3.04 -6.60 -2.45
N GLN A 20 4.23 -7.19 -2.24
CA GLN A 20 4.96 -7.87 -3.32
C GLN A 20 4.21 -9.08 -3.86
N LEU A 21 3.55 -9.85 -3.00
CA LEU A 21 2.71 -10.97 -3.43
C LEU A 21 1.57 -10.52 -4.37
N VAL A 22 0.93 -9.39 -4.08
CA VAL A 22 -0.13 -8.83 -4.95
C VAL A 22 0.45 -8.33 -6.28
N VAL A 23 1.62 -7.69 -6.26
CA VAL A 23 2.31 -7.26 -7.49
C VAL A 23 2.66 -8.46 -8.38
N GLN A 24 3.22 -9.52 -7.80
CA GLN A 24 3.54 -10.76 -8.52
C GLN A 24 2.29 -11.41 -9.10
N TYR A 25 1.16 -11.37 -8.38
CA TYR A 25 -0.12 -11.84 -8.91
C TYR A 25 -0.52 -11.09 -10.18
N PHE A 26 -0.47 -9.75 -10.18
CA PHE A 26 -0.77 -8.96 -11.39
C PHE A 26 0.17 -9.28 -12.56
N GLN A 27 1.46 -9.49 -12.29
CA GLN A 27 2.45 -9.86 -13.32
C GLN A 27 2.24 -11.28 -13.87
N SER A 28 1.68 -12.18 -13.06
CA SER A 28 1.43 -13.57 -13.47
C SER A 28 0.17 -13.75 -14.33
N VAL A 29 -0.67 -12.71 -14.44
CA VAL A 29 -1.94 -12.76 -15.17
C VAL A 29 -1.90 -11.81 -16.36
N GLU A 30 -2.10 -12.35 -17.56
CA GLU A 30 -2.13 -11.55 -18.79
C GLU A 30 -3.27 -10.51 -18.81
N GLY A 31 -2.96 -9.33 -19.36
CA GLY A 31 -3.91 -8.26 -19.62
C GLY A 31 -4.02 -7.19 -18.53
N PHE A 32 -3.26 -7.30 -17.44
CA PHE A 32 -3.06 -6.19 -16.49
C PHE A 32 -1.95 -5.24 -16.94
N THR A 33 -2.08 -3.96 -16.60
CA THR A 33 -0.98 -2.99 -16.67
C THR A 33 0.07 -3.28 -15.62
N GLU A 34 1.22 -2.61 -15.72
CA GLU A 34 2.17 -2.54 -14.61
C GLU A 34 1.47 -2.04 -13.34
N ALA A 35 1.75 -2.68 -12.20
CA ALA A 35 1.08 -2.41 -10.95
C ALA A 35 1.74 -1.22 -10.22
N GLU A 36 0.94 -0.22 -9.89
CA GLU A 36 1.37 0.92 -9.07
C GLU A 36 1.18 0.60 -7.58
N VAL A 37 2.19 0.90 -6.76
CA VAL A 37 2.15 0.67 -5.32
C VAL A 37 2.11 2.00 -4.58
N ILE A 38 0.99 2.27 -3.91
CA ILE A 38 0.81 3.44 -3.07
C ILE A 38 1.07 3.05 -1.61
N ARG A 39 1.96 3.79 -0.94
CA ARG A 39 2.28 3.60 0.49
C ARG A 39 2.21 4.93 1.22
N LYS A 40 1.44 4.98 2.29
CA LYS A 40 1.40 6.13 3.21
C LYS A 40 1.82 5.65 4.59
N LEU A 41 3.02 6.03 4.98
CA LEU A 41 3.57 5.73 6.30
C LEU A 41 3.25 6.91 7.25
N PRO A 42 2.86 6.64 8.50
CA PRO A 42 2.73 7.69 9.50
C PRO A 42 4.08 8.40 9.68
N GLY A 43 4.07 9.74 9.66
CA GLY A 43 5.28 10.56 9.85
C GLY A 43 6.10 10.85 8.59
N THR A 44 5.61 10.52 7.39
CA THR A 44 6.24 10.91 6.11
C THR A 44 5.45 11.99 5.35
N SER A 45 4.24 12.33 5.82
CA SER A 45 3.55 13.55 5.41
C SER A 45 4.30 14.75 5.97
N ASN A 46 4.67 15.69 5.11
CA ASN A 46 5.33 16.98 5.42
C ASN A 46 4.54 17.91 6.38
N ASP A 47 3.55 17.39 7.11
CA ASP A 47 2.76 18.11 8.11
C ASP A 47 3.55 18.36 9.41
N ASP A 48 4.69 17.68 9.62
CA ASP A 48 5.57 17.82 10.81
C ASP A 48 6.24 19.21 11.00
N LYS A 49 5.79 20.26 10.30
CA LYS A 49 6.39 21.61 10.38
C LYS A 49 5.83 22.51 11.48
N SER A 50 4.73 22.13 12.14
CA SER A 50 4.10 22.98 13.15
C SER A 50 4.58 22.67 14.57
N PRO A 51 5.02 23.67 15.36
CA PRO A 51 5.34 23.51 16.79
C PRO A 51 4.17 22.93 17.62
N LEU A 52 2.94 23.09 17.14
CA LEU A 52 1.74 22.54 17.76
C LEU A 52 1.66 21.01 17.64
N ASP A 53 2.22 20.40 16.59
CA ASP A 53 2.20 18.95 16.40
C ASP A 53 3.10 18.22 17.40
N TRP A 54 4.22 18.84 17.79
CA TRP A 54 5.09 18.29 18.84
C TRP A 54 4.39 18.28 20.21
N ILE A 55 3.68 19.37 20.53
CA ILE A 55 2.90 19.47 21.78
C ILE A 55 1.78 18.43 21.79
N MET A 56 1.04 18.31 20.69
CA MET A 56 -0.03 17.30 20.57
C MET A 56 0.49 15.85 20.60
N LYS A 57 1.68 15.57 20.05
CA LYS A 57 2.36 14.26 20.20
C LYS A 57 2.73 13.99 21.66
N LEU A 58 3.24 15.00 22.39
CA LEU A 58 3.60 14.88 23.81
C LEU A 58 2.37 14.62 24.71
N PHE A 59 1.21 15.19 24.36
CA PHE A 59 -0.07 14.94 25.02
C PHE A 59 -0.79 13.66 24.54
N GLY A 60 -0.17 12.84 23.67
CA GLY A 60 -0.73 11.58 23.19
C GLY A 60 -1.97 11.72 22.30
N LEU A 61 -2.23 12.92 21.77
CA LEU A 61 -3.42 13.23 20.95
C LEU A 61 -3.24 12.84 19.49
N PHE A 62 -2.00 12.58 19.04
CA PHE A 62 -1.72 11.96 17.74
C PHE A 62 -1.56 10.46 17.91
N SER A 63 -2.67 9.73 17.81
CA SER A 63 -2.61 8.32 17.42
C SER A 63 -2.10 8.29 15.99
N GLY A 64 -0.85 7.88 15.79
CA GLY A 64 -0.25 7.76 14.47
C GLY A 64 -1.15 6.88 13.60
N SER A 65 -1.64 7.43 12.49
CA SER A 65 -2.54 6.71 11.59
C SER A 65 -1.91 5.39 11.16
N ASP A 66 -2.68 4.30 11.17
CA ASP A 66 -2.21 3.02 10.65
C ASP A 66 -1.64 3.19 9.23
N PRO A 67 -0.51 2.53 8.91
CA PRO A 67 0.11 2.66 7.61
C PRO A 67 -0.82 2.11 6.51
N PHE A 68 -0.98 2.88 5.44
CA PHE A 68 -1.84 2.51 4.32
C PHE A 68 -1.01 1.99 3.15
N TYR A 69 -1.47 0.87 2.58
CA TYR A 69 -0.86 0.22 1.41
C TYR A 69 -1.96 -0.10 0.40
N ALA A 70 -1.76 0.30 -0.85
CA ALA A 70 -2.61 -0.08 -1.97
C ALA A 70 -1.75 -0.50 -3.16
N VAL A 71 -2.27 -1.44 -3.95
CA VAL A 71 -1.69 -1.88 -5.22
C VAL A 71 -2.77 -1.77 -6.28
N ILE A 72 -2.50 -1.05 -7.35
CA ILE A 72 -3.48 -0.72 -8.39
C ILE A 72 -2.92 -1.20 -9.74
N ALA A 73 -3.73 -1.92 -10.50
CA ALA A 73 -3.45 -2.27 -11.89
C ALA A 73 -4.78 -2.27 -12.66
N TYR A 74 -4.72 -1.94 -13.95
CA TYR A 74 -5.89 -1.87 -14.82
C TYR A 74 -5.91 -3.04 -15.78
N ARG A 75 -7.09 -3.61 -16.04
CA ARG A 75 -7.30 -4.67 -17.03
C ARG A 75 -8.16 -4.14 -18.17
N ASN A 76 -7.83 -4.48 -19.42
CA ASN A 76 -8.56 -4.03 -20.62
C ASN A 76 -8.60 -2.51 -20.81
N PHE A 77 -7.53 -1.79 -20.43
CA PHE A 77 -7.49 -0.35 -20.57
C PHE A 77 -7.41 0.03 -22.07
N LYS A 78 -8.46 0.67 -22.60
CA LYS A 78 -8.36 1.42 -23.86
C LYS A 78 -7.90 2.84 -23.50
N PRO A 79 -6.72 3.30 -23.94
CA PRO A 79 -6.32 4.68 -23.69
C PRO A 79 -7.33 5.62 -24.33
N ILE A 80 -7.83 6.58 -23.54
CA ILE A 80 -8.68 7.65 -24.04
C ILE A 80 -7.73 8.67 -24.67
N TYR A 81 -7.67 8.72 -26.00
CA TYR A 81 -7.02 9.80 -26.72
C TYR A 81 -7.98 10.99 -26.74
N TYR A 82 -7.54 12.14 -26.24
CA TYR A 82 -8.19 13.41 -26.52
C TYR A 82 -7.63 13.91 -27.86
N ASP A 83 -8.48 13.95 -28.89
CA ASP A 83 -8.21 14.62 -30.18
C ASP A 83 -8.18 16.14 -30.03
#